data_AF-A0A329UP49-F1
#
_entry.id   AF-A0A329UP49-F1
#
_cell.length_a   1.000
_cell.length_b   1.000
_cell.length_c   1.000
_cell.angle_alpha   90.00
_cell.angle_beta   90.00
_cell.angle_gamma   90.00
#
_symmetry.space_group_name_H-M   'P 1'
#
loop_
_entity.id
_entity.type
_entity.pdbx_description
1 polymer ?
#
loop_
_entity_poly.entity_id
_entity_poly.type
_entity_poly.pdbx_seq_one_letter_code
_entity_poly.pdbx_strand_id
1 'polypeptide(L)'
;MSAGAERQRHYRAVVVLKKDPCEENLWKCVVAFRGYKFKTLSGLPFTYKLKKGREDEFTKELWIDRREDSKSLAWSSVMLAYHNIGKIGEVVDRPKALGDIRGVSYIYGMFYRFGLIDVPDKVKEKMGVKEH
;
A
#
# COMPACT_ATOMS: atom_id res chain seq x y z
N MET A 1 6.03 -20.22 4.10
CA MET A 1 6.45 -19.33 5.21
C MET A 1 5.37 -19.35 6.26
N SER A 2 5.70 -19.41 7.55
CA SER A 2 4.69 -19.35 8.62
C SER A 2 4.02 -17.97 8.66
N ALA A 3 2.75 -17.89 9.06
CA ALA A 3 2.03 -16.62 9.25
C ALA A 3 2.78 -15.66 10.20
N GLY A 4 3.53 -16.20 11.18
CA GLY A 4 4.38 -15.40 12.06
C GLY A 4 5.55 -14.73 11.34
N ALA A 5 6.17 -15.42 10.37
CA ALA A 5 7.27 -14.86 9.58
C ALA A 5 6.78 -13.74 8.65
N GLU A 6 5.59 -13.88 8.07
CA GLU A 6 4.97 -12.84 7.24
C GLU A 6 4.62 -11.60 8.07
N ARG A 7 4.02 -11.78 9.26
CA ARG A 7 3.72 -10.68 10.18
C ARG A 7 4.99 -9.91 10.56
N GLN A 8 6.07 -10.62 10.90
CA GLN A 8 7.34 -10.00 11.28
C GLN A 8 7.97 -9.22 10.13
N ARG A 9 7.91 -9.77 8.91
CA ARG A 9 8.40 -9.10 7.70
C ARG A 9 7.68 -7.78 7.44
N HIS A 10 6.34 -7.79 7.50
CA HIS A 10 5.52 -6.60 7.32
C HIS A 10 5.81 -5.55 8.41
N TYR A 11 5.84 -5.97 9.66
CA TYR A 11 6.10 -5.07 10.80
C TYR A 11 7.45 -4.35 10.64
N ARG A 12 8.53 -5.09 10.35
CA ARG A 12 9.86 -4.51 10.15
C ARG A 12 9.88 -3.48 9.03
N ALA A 13 9.25 -3.78 7.89
CA ALA A 13 9.21 -2.86 6.76
C ALA A 13 8.46 -1.55 7.10
N VAL A 14 7.34 -1.65 7.83
CA VAL A 14 6.59 -0.47 8.29
C VAL A 14 7.39 0.36 9.30
N VAL A 15 8.05 -0.28 10.27
CA VAL A 15 8.86 0.42 11.27
C VAL A 15 10.00 1.20 10.61
N VAL A 16 10.70 0.58 9.65
CA VAL A 16 11.78 1.25 8.90
C VAL A 16 11.23 2.43 8.10
N LEU A 17 10.13 2.24 7.37
CA LEU A 17 9.50 3.29 6.57
C LEU A 17 9.03 4.47 7.41
N LYS A 18 8.47 4.23 8.59
CA LYS A 18 8.04 5.32 9.50
C LYS A 18 9.21 6.09 10.09
N LYS A 19 10.32 5.40 10.37
CA LYS A 19 11.54 6.02 10.92
C LYS A 19 12.28 6.85 9.88
N ASP A 20 12.34 6.35 8.64
CA ASP A 20 13.00 7.00 7.51
C ASP A 20 12.08 6.94 6.27
N PRO A 21 11.16 7.91 6.14
CA PRO A 21 10.20 7.98 5.05
C PRO A 21 10.87 8.47 3.76
N CYS A 22 11.44 7.53 3.02
CA CYS A 22 12.08 7.75 1.72
C CYS A 22 11.57 6.75 0.67
N GLU A 23 11.82 7.03 -0.62
CA GLU A 23 11.34 6.21 -1.74
C GLU A 23 11.84 4.77 -1.68
N GLU A 24 13.09 4.60 -1.23
CA GLU A 24 13.73 3.29 -1.11
C GLU A 24 13.03 2.43 -0.05
N ASN A 25 12.76 3.01 1.13
CA ASN A 25 12.04 2.30 2.19
C ASN A 25 10.57 2.07 1.83
N LEU A 26 9.96 2.97 1.06
CA LEU A 26 8.62 2.77 0.52
C LEU A 26 8.60 1.57 -0.43
N TRP A 27 9.58 1.48 -1.33
CA TRP A 27 9.72 0.35 -2.24
C TRP A 27 9.94 -0.96 -1.49
N LYS A 28 10.83 -0.97 -0.48
CA LYS A 28 11.04 -2.15 0.40
C LYS A 28 9.74 -2.57 1.08
N CYS A 29 8.91 -1.62 1.51
CA CYS A 29 7.60 -1.88 2.11
C CYS A 29 6.62 -2.47 1.09
N VAL A 30 6.56 -1.94 -0.14
CA VAL A 30 5.76 -2.53 -1.22
C VAL A 30 6.20 -3.96 -1.53
N VAL A 31 7.50 -4.22 -1.63
CA VAL A 31 8.02 -5.57 -1.85
C VAL A 31 7.68 -6.49 -0.66
N ALA A 32 7.73 -5.98 0.57
CA ALA A 32 7.38 -6.69 1.80
C ALA A 32 5.93 -7.20 1.78
N PHE A 33 5.00 -6.37 1.32
CA PHE A 33 3.56 -6.65 1.35
C PHE A 33 2.99 -7.28 0.08
N ARG A 34 3.82 -7.75 -0.86
CA ARG A 34 3.33 -8.53 -2.01
C ARG A 34 2.47 -9.71 -1.53
N GLY A 35 1.30 -9.93 -2.15
CA GLY A 35 0.36 -10.98 -1.75
C GLY A 35 -0.45 -10.68 -0.48
N TYR A 36 -0.23 -9.55 0.20
CA TYR A 36 -1.05 -9.14 1.34
C TYR A 36 -2.48 -8.81 0.89
N LYS A 37 -3.47 -9.15 1.73
CA LYS A 37 -4.89 -8.84 1.48
C LYS A 37 -5.22 -7.46 2.04
N PHE A 38 -5.14 -6.45 1.19
CA PHE A 38 -5.55 -5.08 1.49
C PHE A 38 -7.05 -4.90 1.31
N LYS A 39 -7.57 -3.75 1.75
CA LYS A 39 -8.93 -3.29 1.47
C LYS A 39 -8.90 -1.85 0.98
N THR A 40 -9.76 -1.52 0.01
CA THR A 40 -9.98 -0.14 -0.42
C THR A 40 -10.84 0.61 0.60
N LEU A 41 -11.06 1.91 0.41
CA LEU A 41 -11.96 2.72 1.24
C LEU A 41 -13.38 2.15 1.34
N SER A 42 -13.88 1.49 0.29
CA SER A 42 -15.19 0.83 0.31
C SER A 42 -15.19 -0.53 1.01
N GLY A 43 -14.05 -0.98 1.56
CA GLY A 43 -13.88 -2.31 2.14
C GLY A 43 -13.63 -3.42 1.11
N LEU A 44 -13.52 -3.10 -0.18
CA LEU A 44 -13.28 -4.08 -1.24
C LEU A 44 -11.89 -4.72 -1.05
N PRO A 45 -11.77 -6.04 -0.86
CA PRO A 45 -10.49 -6.69 -0.73
C PRO A 45 -9.74 -6.70 -2.06
N PHE A 46 -8.43 -6.52 -1.99
CA PHE A 46 -7.53 -6.67 -3.13
C PHE A 46 -6.17 -7.17 -2.67
N THR A 47 -5.40 -7.71 -3.60
CA THR A 47 -3.97 -7.98 -3.40
C THR A 47 -3.22 -7.53 -4.63
N TYR A 48 -1.89 -7.53 -4.56
CA TYR A 48 -1.05 -7.32 -5.72
C TYR A 48 0.13 -8.27 -5.75
N LYS A 49 0.59 -8.52 -6.97
CA LYS A 49 1.80 -9.28 -7.26
C LYS A 49 2.81 -8.35 -7.93
N LEU A 50 4.09 -8.62 -7.69
CA LEU A 50 5.20 -8.01 -8.40
C LEU A 50 5.79 -9.10 -9.30
N LYS A 51 6.06 -8.76 -10.56
CA LYS A 51 6.77 -9.67 -11.47
C LYS A 51 8.27 -9.49 -11.27
N LYS A 52 9.05 -10.54 -11.56
CA LYS A 52 10.50 -10.47 -11.58
C LYS A 52 10.96 -10.21 -13.01
N GLY A 53 11.91 -9.31 -13.18
CA GLY A 53 12.58 -9.00 -14.44
C GLY A 53 13.72 -9.98 -14.73
N ARG A 54 14.59 -9.59 -15.68
CA ARG A 54 15.71 -10.43 -16.15
C ARG A 54 16.80 -10.65 -15.09
N GLU A 55 16.93 -9.75 -14.11
CA GLU A 55 17.98 -9.78 -13.08
C GLU A 55 17.46 -10.24 -11.70
N ASP A 56 16.36 -11.00 -11.66
CA ASP A 56 15.64 -11.38 -10.43
C ASP A 56 15.07 -10.21 -9.60
N GLU A 57 15.29 -8.97 -10.05
CA GLU A 57 14.72 -7.76 -9.47
C GLU A 57 13.21 -7.66 -9.75
N PHE A 58 12.46 -7.12 -8.79
CA PHE A 58 11.03 -6.87 -8.99
C PHE A 58 10.81 -5.70 -9.95
N THR A 59 9.95 -5.91 -10.95
CA THR A 59 9.50 -4.85 -11.85
C THR A 59 8.80 -3.75 -11.06
N LYS A 60 8.99 -2.49 -11.46
CA LYS A 60 8.33 -1.30 -10.91
C LYS A 60 6.86 -1.17 -11.32
N GLU A 61 6.14 -2.29 -11.31
CA GLU A 61 4.73 -2.39 -11.66
C GLU A 61 4.02 -3.41 -10.75
N LEU A 62 2.93 -2.96 -10.12
CA LEU A 62 2.12 -3.73 -9.20
C LEU A 62 0.89 -4.25 -9.94
N TRP A 63 0.77 -5.57 -10.04
CA TRP A 63 -0.35 -6.23 -10.70
C TRP A 63 -1.44 -6.48 -9.66
N ILE A 64 -2.47 -5.64 -9.66
CA ILE A 64 -3.62 -5.76 -8.77
C ILE A 64 -4.47 -6.93 -9.21
N ASP A 65 -4.60 -7.90 -8.31
CA ASP A 65 -5.43 -9.08 -8.50
C ASP A 65 -6.85 -8.77 -7.98
N ARG A 66 -7.80 -8.69 -8.92
CA ARG A 66 -9.23 -8.67 -8.66
C ARG A 66 -9.91 -9.72 -9.53
N ARG A 67 -11.05 -10.21 -9.04
CA ARG A 67 -11.76 -11.40 -9.54
C ARG A 67 -12.03 -11.51 -11.05
N GLU A 68 -11.96 -10.43 -11.84
CA GLU A 68 -12.29 -10.49 -13.29
C GLU A 68 -11.37 -9.67 -14.21
N ASP A 69 -10.73 -8.57 -13.76
CA ASP A 69 -9.80 -7.79 -14.58
C ASP A 69 -8.55 -7.39 -13.78
N SER A 70 -7.40 -7.95 -14.17
CA SER A 70 -6.11 -7.55 -13.62
C SER A 70 -5.80 -6.10 -14.03
N LYS A 71 -5.67 -5.20 -13.04
CA LYS A 71 -5.24 -3.81 -13.28
C LYS A 71 -3.79 -3.69 -12.85
N SER A 72 -2.95 -2.98 -13.60
CA SER A 72 -1.62 -2.62 -13.12
C SER A 72 -1.60 -1.22 -12.52
N LEU A 73 -0.74 -1.04 -11.52
CA LEU A 73 -0.35 0.23 -10.93
C LEU A 73 1.15 0.42 -11.17
N ALA A 74 1.50 1.44 -11.95
CA ALA A 74 2.88 1.84 -12.12
C ALA A 74 3.46 2.35 -10.80
N TRP A 75 4.74 2.10 -10.56
CA TRP A 75 5.46 2.65 -9.42
C TRP A 75 5.43 4.18 -9.39
N SER A 76 5.48 4.82 -10.56
CA SER A 76 5.36 6.29 -10.70
C SER A 76 4.05 6.82 -10.12
N SER A 77 2.93 6.08 -10.25
CA SER A 77 1.65 6.45 -9.64
C SER A 77 1.72 6.38 -8.11
N VAL A 78 2.42 5.37 -7.56
CA VAL A 78 2.62 5.24 -6.10
C VAL A 78 3.49 6.38 -5.60
N MET A 79 4.57 6.70 -6.31
CA MET A 79 5.48 7.80 -6.02
C MET A 79 4.76 9.16 -6.04
N LEU A 80 3.95 9.41 -7.07
CA LEU A 80 3.18 10.64 -7.17
C LEU A 80 2.22 10.80 -5.98
N ALA A 81 1.53 9.72 -5.60
CA ALA A 81 0.67 9.74 -4.42
C ALA A 81 1.46 9.99 -3.13
N TYR A 82 2.67 9.42 -3.02
CA TYR A 82 3.54 9.58 -1.86
C TYR A 82 3.99 11.04 -1.69
N HIS A 83 4.41 11.70 -2.77
CA HIS A 83 4.82 13.11 -2.74
C HIS A 83 3.64 14.06 -2.48
N ASN A 84 2.41 13.64 -2.75
CA ASN A 84 1.21 14.41 -2.43
C ASN A 84 0.77 14.29 -0.96
N ILE A 85 1.42 13.45 -0.16
CA ILE A 85 1.21 13.44 1.30
C ILE A 85 1.88 14.68 1.86
N GLY A 86 1.11 15.55 2.52
CA GLY A 86 1.63 16.73 3.20
C GLY A 86 2.44 16.37 4.43
N LYS A 87 1.94 15.43 5.26
CA LYS A 87 2.63 14.96 6.46
C LYS A 87 2.38 13.48 6.72
N ILE A 88 3.45 12.73 7.00
CA ILE A 88 3.34 11.32 7.39
C ILE A 88 2.43 11.16 8.61
N GLY A 89 1.43 10.29 8.47
CA GLY A 89 0.42 10.00 9.49
C GLY A 89 -0.73 10.99 9.54
N GLU A 90 -0.83 11.94 8.59
CA GLU A 90 -2.00 12.81 8.50
C GLU A 90 -3.27 12.04 8.13
N VAL A 91 -4.42 12.53 8.57
CA VAL A 91 -5.72 11.97 8.21
C VAL A 91 -6.07 12.41 6.80
N VAL A 92 -6.14 11.47 5.87
CA VAL A 92 -6.56 11.73 4.49
C VAL A 92 -7.99 11.24 4.31
N ASP A 93 -8.96 12.14 4.12
CA ASP A 93 -10.40 11.76 4.13
C ASP A 93 -10.82 10.88 2.94
N ARG A 94 -10.17 11.05 1.77
CA ARG A 94 -10.52 10.30 0.54
C ARG A 94 -9.31 10.06 -0.37
N PRO A 95 -9.31 8.96 -1.16
CA PRO A 95 -8.22 8.66 -2.10
C PRO A 95 -7.83 9.81 -3.02
N LYS A 96 -8.80 10.58 -3.52
CA LYS A 96 -8.54 11.72 -4.43
C LYS A 96 -7.73 12.86 -3.81
N ALA A 97 -7.61 12.92 -2.47
CA ALA A 97 -6.72 13.86 -1.81
C ALA A 97 -5.23 13.51 -2.01
N LEU A 98 -4.91 12.26 -2.35
CA LEU A 98 -3.56 11.85 -2.76
C LEU A 98 -3.25 12.19 -4.23
N GLY A 99 -4.17 12.85 -4.93
CA GLY A 99 -4.03 13.26 -6.33
C GLY A 99 -4.98 12.53 -7.28
N ASP A 100 -5.08 13.08 -8.49
CA ASP A 100 -5.87 12.51 -9.58
C ASP A 100 -5.11 11.37 -10.28
N ILE A 101 -4.97 10.24 -9.57
CA ILE A 101 -4.14 9.12 -9.99
C ILE A 101 -5.03 7.92 -10.34
N ARG A 102 -4.75 7.28 -11.48
CA ARG A 102 -5.43 6.05 -11.87
C ARG A 102 -5.15 4.96 -10.82
N GLY A 103 -6.20 4.43 -10.22
CA GLY A 103 -6.09 3.38 -9.20
C GLY A 103 -5.65 3.88 -7.81
N VAL A 104 -5.79 5.19 -7.55
CA VAL A 104 -5.49 5.80 -6.23
C VAL A 104 -6.23 5.15 -5.06
N SER A 105 -7.39 4.52 -5.29
CA SER A 105 -8.14 3.80 -4.26
C SER A 105 -7.37 2.60 -3.68
N TYR A 106 -6.51 1.95 -4.46
CA TYR A 106 -5.64 0.89 -3.99
C TYR A 106 -4.44 1.45 -3.22
N ILE A 107 -3.84 2.52 -3.76
CA ILE A 107 -2.71 3.21 -3.11
C ILE A 107 -3.12 3.72 -1.73
N TYR A 108 -4.32 4.30 -1.61
CA TYR A 108 -4.87 4.77 -0.34
C TYR A 108 -4.95 3.63 0.70
N GLY A 109 -5.46 2.45 0.33
CA GLY A 109 -5.49 1.29 1.23
C GLY A 109 -4.10 0.77 1.60
N MET A 110 -3.13 0.84 0.68
CA MET A 110 -1.74 0.49 0.94
C MET A 110 -1.09 1.47 1.92
N PHE A 111 -1.21 2.77 1.66
CA PHE A 111 -0.60 3.83 2.47
C PHE A 111 -1.13 3.86 3.89
N TYR A 112 -2.43 3.63 4.08
CA TYR A 112 -3.00 3.45 5.40
C TYR A 112 -2.34 2.27 6.12
N ARG A 113 -2.19 1.12 5.44
CA ARG A 113 -1.57 -0.07 6.04
C ARG A 113 -0.07 0.10 6.30
N PHE A 114 0.62 0.89 5.48
CA PHE A 114 2.01 1.26 5.68
C PHE A 114 2.17 2.32 6.79
N GLY A 115 1.06 2.92 7.23
CA GLY A 115 1.02 3.99 8.22
C GLY A 115 1.64 5.29 7.73
N LEU A 116 1.60 5.52 6.41
CA LEU A 116 1.99 6.79 5.79
C LEU A 116 0.88 7.84 5.92
N ILE A 117 -0.37 7.38 6.01
CA ILE A 117 -1.56 8.19 6.26
C ILE A 117 -2.38 7.50 7.36
N ASP A 118 -3.20 8.27 8.05
CA ASP A 118 -4.36 7.75 8.77
C ASP A 118 -5.64 8.02 7.94
N VAL A 119 -6.74 7.37 8.32
CA VAL A 119 -8.03 7.50 7.65
C VAL A 119 -9.10 7.87 8.67
N PRO A 120 -10.21 8.50 8.27
CA PRO A 120 -11.31 8.79 9.19
C PRO A 120 -11.87 7.51 9.83
N ASP A 121 -12.36 7.58 11.07
CA ASP A 121 -12.82 6.39 11.81
C ASP A 121 -13.92 5.61 11.08
N LYS A 122 -14.86 6.32 10.42
CA LYS A 122 -15.89 5.74 9.52
C LYS A 122 -15.33 4.85 8.41
N VAL A 123 -14.07 5.08 8.01
CA VAL A 123 -13.35 4.31 6.99
C VAL A 123 -12.58 3.15 7.62
N LYS A 124 -12.02 3.33 8.83
CA LYS A 124 -11.31 2.28 9.57
C LYS A 124 -12.17 1.02 9.74
N GLU A 125 -13.44 1.21 10.07
CA GLU A 125 -14.43 0.14 10.22
C GLU A 125 -14.58 -0.68 8.92
N LYS A 126 -14.70 0.00 7.78
CA LYS A 126 -14.85 -0.64 6.45
C LYS A 126 -13.58 -1.34 5.99
N MET A 127 -12.42 -0.75 6.32
CA MET A 127 -11.11 -1.34 6.04
C MET A 127 -10.73 -2.46 7.02
N GLY A 128 -11.58 -2.74 8.02
CA GLY A 128 -11.44 -3.91 8.89
C GLY A 128 -10.14 -3.93 9.69
N VAL A 129 -9.59 -2.77 10.02
CA VAL A 129 -8.52 -2.67 11.02
C VAL A 129 -9.22 -2.46 12.35
N LYS A 130 -9.64 -3.57 12.99
CA LYS A 130 -9.80 -3.53 14.44
C LYS A 130 -8.41 -3.33 14.99
N GLU A 131 -8.19 -2.22 15.68
CA GLU A 131 -6.99 -2.04 16.49
C GLU A 131 -6.87 -3.26 17.43
N HIS A 132 -5.67 -3.82 17.51
CA HIS A 132 -5.31 -4.82 18.52
C HIS A 132 -4.38 -4.14 19.51
#